data_AF-K6DS36-F1
#
_entry.id   AF-K6DS36-F1
#
_cell.length_a   1.000
_cell.length_b   1.000
_cell.length_c   1.000
_cell.angle_alpha   90.00
_cell.angle_beta   90.00
_cell.angle_gamma   90.00
#
_symmetry.space_group_name_H-M   'P 1'
#
loop_
_entity.id
_entity.type
_entity.pdbx_description
1 polymer ?
#
loop_
_entity_poly.entity_id
_entity_poly.type
_entity_poly.pdbx_seq_one_letter_code
_entity_poly.pdbx_strand_id
1 'polypeptide(L)'
;TGDSVNAVTQDVTLASTGVDGTTITWNSDTPRVIANNGTVTRPANSAGDASVTLTATITKGGVTETKVFVVKVLKQSQTDAEAVSNAKVVLEIGYATGDSINAVTQSVMLPTMGADGATITWNSDTPSVIRNDGTVTRPANSAGDASVTLTATITKGNETTTKVFVVKVLKQSQTDVEAVTNAKAALEIGYATGDSVNAVTQDVTLASTG
;
A
#
# COMPACT_ATOMS: atom_id res chain seq x y z
N THR A 1 -4.95 -14.47 32.34
CA THR A 1 -3.62 -14.73 32.91
C THR A 1 -2.60 -14.30 31.87
N GLY A 2 -1.84 -13.23 32.14
CA GLY A 2 -0.95 -12.63 31.12
C GLY A 2 -0.46 -11.23 31.47
N ASP A 3 -1.20 -10.52 32.33
CA ASP A 3 -0.80 -9.19 32.78
C ASP A 3 0.39 -9.23 33.75
N SER A 4 1.33 -8.31 33.54
CA SER A 4 2.48 -8.08 34.43
C SER A 4 2.85 -6.60 34.37
N VAL A 5 3.76 -6.16 35.26
CA VAL A 5 4.27 -4.78 35.24
C VAL A 5 4.89 -4.38 33.88
N ASN A 6 5.36 -5.36 33.11
CA ASN A 6 5.95 -5.15 31.79
C ASN A 6 4.96 -5.36 30.63
N ALA A 7 3.71 -5.72 30.92
CA ALA A 7 2.68 -5.98 29.93
C ALA A 7 1.29 -5.89 30.60
N VAL A 8 0.76 -4.68 30.74
CA VAL A 8 -0.58 -4.44 31.31
C VAL A 8 -1.59 -4.28 30.19
N THR A 9 -2.71 -5.00 30.28
CA THR A 9 -3.85 -4.89 29.34
C THR A 9 -5.19 -4.65 30.05
N GLN A 10 -5.24 -4.77 31.37
CA GLN A 10 -6.41 -4.59 32.22
C GLN A 10 -6.13 -3.56 33.31
N ASP A 11 -7.17 -3.16 34.05
CA ASP A 11 -7.03 -2.29 35.22
C ASP A 11 -6.07 -2.88 36.27
N VAL A 12 -5.26 -2.01 36.86
CA VAL A 12 -4.30 -2.37 37.92
C VAL A 12 -4.96 -2.16 39.27
N THR A 13 -4.95 -3.18 40.12
CA THR A 13 -5.38 -3.00 41.51
C THR A 13 -4.26 -2.34 42.33
N LEU A 14 -4.52 -1.12 42.81
CA LEU A 14 -3.58 -0.36 43.63
C LEU A 14 -4.02 -0.42 45.10
N ALA A 15 -3.16 -0.99 45.96
CA ALA A 15 -3.45 -1.09 47.39
C ALA A 15 -3.46 0.31 48.03
N SER A 16 -4.50 0.61 48.82
CA SER A 16 -4.62 1.85 49.61
C SER A 16 -4.13 1.70 51.05
N THR A 17 -3.86 0.47 51.47
CA THR A 17 -3.29 0.13 52.78
C THR A 17 -2.14 -0.86 52.61
N GLY A 18 -1.15 -0.76 53.49
CA GLY A 18 -0.02 -1.68 53.57
C GLY A 18 0.01 -2.44 54.88
N VAL A 19 1.10 -3.16 55.11
CA VAL A 19 1.37 -3.86 56.37
C VAL A 19 1.48 -2.86 57.54
N ASP A 20 1.35 -3.35 58.77
CA ASP A 20 1.50 -2.57 60.01
C ASP A 20 0.60 -1.33 60.09
N GLY A 21 -0.55 -1.36 59.40
CA GLY A 21 -1.51 -0.26 59.35
C GLY A 21 -0.95 1.01 58.71
N THR A 22 -0.12 0.87 57.68
CA THR A 22 0.34 1.96 56.81
C THR A 22 -0.75 2.31 55.78
N THR A 23 -0.83 3.58 55.39
CA THR A 23 -1.66 4.03 54.26
C THR A 23 -0.79 4.21 53.02
N ILE A 24 -1.36 3.97 51.84
CA ILE A 24 -0.67 4.11 50.56
C ILE A 24 -1.50 5.02 49.66
N THR A 25 -0.89 6.09 49.16
CA THR A 25 -1.47 6.95 48.12
C THR A 25 -0.65 6.81 46.84
N TRP A 26 -1.33 6.81 45.70
CA TRP A 26 -0.71 6.60 44.39
C TRP A 26 -0.78 7.85 43.54
N ASN A 27 0.32 8.13 42.83
CA ASN A 27 0.40 9.17 41.83
C ASN A 27 0.94 8.59 40.52
N SER A 28 0.24 8.82 39.42
CA SER A 28 0.67 8.51 38.06
C SER A 28 1.27 9.75 37.40
N ASP A 29 2.38 9.57 36.68
CA ASP A 29 2.94 10.61 35.80
C ASP A 29 2.11 10.82 34.52
N THR A 30 1.27 9.86 34.16
CA THR A 30 0.44 9.86 32.95
C THR A 30 -0.99 9.39 33.27
N PRO A 31 -1.79 10.20 33.99
CA PRO A 31 -3.15 9.82 34.42
C PRO A 31 -4.13 9.46 33.29
N ARG A 32 -3.82 9.84 32.05
CA ARG A 32 -4.59 9.46 30.85
C ARG A 32 -4.39 8.01 30.42
N VAL A 33 -3.31 7.35 30.86
CA VAL A 33 -2.99 5.95 30.53
C VAL A 33 -3.24 5.05 31.73
N ILE A 34 -2.73 5.42 32.91
CA ILE A 34 -3.12 4.80 34.19
C ILE A 34 -3.53 5.91 35.15
N ALA A 35 -4.79 5.95 35.53
CA ALA A 35 -5.28 6.91 36.53
C ALA A 35 -4.80 6.54 37.94
N ASN A 36 -4.85 7.48 38.89
CA ASN A 36 -4.37 7.27 40.27
C ASN A 36 -5.16 6.20 41.05
N ASN A 37 -6.33 5.80 40.54
CA ASN A 37 -7.13 4.69 41.07
C ASN A 37 -6.83 3.33 40.41
N GLY A 38 -5.91 3.30 39.44
CA GLY A 38 -5.51 2.09 38.72
C GLY A 38 -6.33 1.79 37.45
N THR A 39 -7.30 2.62 37.07
CA THR A 39 -8.02 2.47 35.80
C THR A 39 -7.05 2.66 34.62
N VAL A 40 -7.03 1.71 33.69
CA VAL A 40 -6.12 1.67 32.54
C VAL A 40 -6.85 2.03 31.26
N THR A 41 -6.33 3.01 30.54
CA THR A 41 -6.73 3.34 29.17
C THR A 41 -5.61 2.97 28.22
N ARG A 42 -5.81 1.91 27.44
CA ARG A 42 -4.80 1.41 26.49
C ARG A 42 -4.61 2.38 25.31
N PRO A 43 -3.37 2.71 24.93
CA PRO A 43 -3.09 3.50 23.73
C PRO A 43 -3.64 2.85 22.45
N ALA A 44 -3.93 3.65 21.43
CA ALA A 44 -4.26 3.14 20.10
C ALA A 44 -3.11 2.29 19.52
N ASN A 45 -3.41 1.33 18.64
CA ASN A 45 -2.40 0.45 18.05
C ASN A 45 -1.27 1.23 17.35
N SER A 46 -1.63 2.35 16.70
CA SER A 46 -0.70 3.24 16.00
C SER A 46 0.21 4.05 16.92
N ALA A 47 -0.19 4.30 18.17
CA ALA A 47 0.59 5.06 19.14
C ALA A 47 1.72 4.23 19.79
N GLY A 48 1.65 2.90 19.68
CA GLY A 48 2.60 2.00 20.35
C GLY A 48 2.29 1.81 21.85
N ASP A 49 3.13 1.03 22.51
CA ASP A 49 3.01 0.80 23.95
C ASP A 49 3.39 2.06 24.75
N ALA A 50 2.79 2.24 25.92
CA ALA A 50 3.08 3.36 26.82
C ALA A 50 3.85 2.89 28.06
N SER A 51 4.77 3.73 28.55
CA SER A 51 5.44 3.54 29.84
C SER A 51 4.95 4.59 30.83
N VAL A 52 4.52 4.13 32.00
CA VAL A 52 3.87 4.94 33.05
C VAL A 52 4.60 4.74 34.36
N THR A 53 4.95 5.83 35.02
CA THR A 53 5.58 5.80 36.34
C THR A 53 4.53 5.99 37.42
N LEU A 54 4.31 4.95 38.22
CA LEU A 54 3.47 5.01 39.42
C LEU A 54 4.36 5.21 40.65
N THR A 55 4.05 6.25 41.43
CA THR A 55 4.70 6.53 42.71
C THR A 55 3.73 6.24 43.84
N ALA A 56 4.05 5.23 44.65
CA ALA A 56 3.37 4.93 45.91
C ALA A 56 4.01 5.75 47.03
N THR A 57 3.22 6.57 47.73
CA THR A 57 3.61 7.23 48.98
C THR A 57 3.03 6.44 50.13
N ILE A 58 3.90 5.92 51.00
CA ILE A 58 3.55 5.04 52.12
C ILE A 58 3.71 5.84 53.40
N THR A 59 2.66 5.89 54.22
CA THR A 59 2.62 6.74 55.41
C THR A 59 2.24 5.95 56.66
N LYS A 60 2.93 6.22 57.77
CA LYS A 60 2.55 5.78 59.12
C LYS A 60 2.84 6.89 60.14
N GLY A 61 1.79 7.41 60.78
CA GLY A 61 1.95 8.58 61.65
C GLY A 61 2.47 9.77 60.86
N GLY A 62 3.62 10.33 61.27
CA GLY A 62 4.30 11.43 60.57
C GLY A 62 5.42 11.01 59.61
N VAL A 63 5.68 9.71 59.43
CA VAL A 63 6.74 9.20 58.56
C VAL A 63 6.18 8.83 57.19
N THR A 64 6.87 9.24 56.13
CA THR A 64 6.51 8.99 54.73
C THR A 64 7.70 8.46 53.94
N GLU A 65 7.48 7.43 53.12
CA GLU A 65 8.45 6.89 52.18
C GLU A 65 7.81 6.71 50.81
N THR A 66 8.62 6.72 49.73
CA THR A 66 8.10 6.52 48.37
C THR A 66 8.70 5.30 47.69
N LYS A 67 7.88 4.61 46.90
CA LYS A 67 8.32 3.54 46.01
C LYS A 67 7.81 3.79 44.60
N VAL A 68 8.70 3.63 43.62
CA VAL A 68 8.40 3.86 42.20
C VAL A 68 8.26 2.53 41.47
N PHE A 69 7.28 2.47 40.57
CA PHE A 69 7.04 1.37 39.65
C PHE A 69 6.94 1.92 38.24
N VAL A 70 7.71 1.35 37.30
CA VAL A 70 7.58 1.65 35.88
C VAL A 70 6.71 0.57 35.26
N VAL A 71 5.51 0.94 34.85
CA VAL A 71 4.49 0.05 34.29
C VAL A 71 4.44 0.23 32.78
N LYS A 72 4.48 -0.86 32.02
CA LYS A 72 4.30 -0.85 30.57
C LYS A 72 2.87 -1.26 30.22
N VAL A 73 2.11 -0.34 29.66
CA VAL A 73 0.74 -0.59 29.15
C VAL A 73 0.81 -0.93 27.68
N LEU A 74 0.28 -2.09 27.30
CA LEU A 74 0.28 -2.52 25.92
C LEU A 74 -0.80 -1.77 25.13
N LYS A 75 -0.43 -1.39 23.90
CA LYS A 75 -1.36 -0.82 22.94
C LYS A 75 -2.55 -1.73 22.67
N GLN A 76 -3.62 -1.16 22.15
CA GLN A 76 -4.76 -1.93 21.66
C GLN A 76 -4.34 -2.87 20.54
N SER A 77 -5.02 -4.02 20.45
CA SER A 77 -4.82 -4.95 19.34
C SER A 77 -5.15 -4.25 18.03
N GLN A 78 -4.40 -4.55 16.97
CA GLN A 78 -4.72 -4.04 15.65
C GLN A 78 -6.10 -4.55 15.22
N THR A 79 -6.90 -3.67 14.64
CA THR A 79 -8.17 -4.02 14.03
C THR A 79 -7.99 -4.49 12.59
N ASP A 80 -8.92 -5.31 12.09
CA ASP A 80 -8.89 -5.73 10.69
C ASP A 80 -8.97 -4.53 9.72
N ALA A 81 -9.68 -3.47 10.11
CA ALA A 81 -9.80 -2.22 9.36
C ALA A 81 -8.45 -1.49 9.22
N GLU A 82 -7.68 -1.43 10.31
CA GLU A 82 -6.31 -0.91 10.28
C GLU A 82 -5.40 -1.78 9.40
N ALA A 83 -5.53 -3.11 9.48
CA ALA A 83 -4.73 -4.04 8.68
C ALA A 83 -4.96 -3.87 7.17
N VAL A 84 -6.22 -3.79 6.71
CA VAL A 84 -6.50 -3.57 5.27
C VAL A 84 -6.06 -2.18 4.81
N SER A 85 -6.17 -1.15 5.67
CA SER A 85 -5.70 0.20 5.37
C SER A 85 -4.18 0.25 5.20
N ASN A 86 -3.44 -0.34 6.15
CA ASN A 86 -1.98 -0.43 6.08
C ASN A 86 -1.53 -1.20 4.84
N ALA A 87 -2.14 -2.36 4.56
CA ALA A 87 -1.85 -3.16 3.38
C ALA A 87 -2.11 -2.38 2.09
N LYS A 88 -3.19 -1.58 2.01
CA LYS A 88 -3.47 -0.71 0.87
C LYS A 88 -2.41 0.35 0.65
N VAL A 89 -1.90 0.98 1.71
CA VAL A 89 -0.87 2.03 1.60
C VAL A 89 0.39 1.47 0.94
N VAL A 90 0.89 0.34 1.43
CA VAL A 90 2.16 -0.25 0.99
C VAL A 90 2.05 -1.15 -0.24
N LEU A 91 0.85 -1.51 -0.68
CA LEU A 91 0.66 -2.38 -1.85
C LEU A 91 1.18 -1.70 -3.12
N GLU A 92 2.09 -2.37 -3.80
CA GLU A 92 2.62 -1.98 -5.11
C GLU A 92 2.60 -3.17 -6.07
N ILE A 93 2.60 -2.87 -7.38
CA ILE A 93 2.83 -3.87 -8.42
C ILE A 93 4.35 -4.03 -8.60
N GLY A 94 4.83 -5.27 -8.66
CA GLY A 94 6.22 -5.53 -9.03
C GLY A 94 6.40 -5.51 -10.55
N TYR A 95 7.48 -4.88 -11.01
CA TYR A 95 7.83 -4.79 -12.43
C TYR A 95 9.19 -5.43 -12.68
N ALA A 96 9.38 -5.96 -13.89
CA ALA A 96 10.68 -6.43 -14.34
C ALA A 96 11.67 -5.27 -14.50
N THR A 97 12.97 -5.58 -14.55
CA THR A 97 14.00 -4.56 -14.76
C THR A 97 13.78 -3.80 -16.07
N GLY A 98 13.68 -2.48 -15.99
CA GLY A 98 13.43 -1.61 -17.14
C GLY A 98 11.95 -1.29 -17.39
N ASP A 99 11.03 -2.01 -16.75
CA ASP A 99 9.60 -1.74 -16.80
C ASP A 99 9.16 -0.78 -15.67
N SER A 100 8.01 -0.15 -15.88
CA SER A 100 7.32 0.67 -14.87
C SER A 100 5.81 0.69 -15.13
N ILE A 101 5.04 1.28 -14.23
CA ILE A 101 3.58 1.43 -14.41
C ILE A 101 3.19 2.13 -15.73
N ASN A 102 4.06 2.98 -16.27
CA ASN A 102 3.82 3.72 -17.52
C ASN A 102 4.45 3.07 -18.76
N ALA A 103 5.18 1.97 -18.59
CA ALA A 103 5.88 1.28 -19.66
C ALA A 103 6.14 -0.17 -19.25
N VAL A 104 5.16 -1.03 -19.50
CA VAL A 104 5.26 -2.48 -19.26
C VAL A 104 5.51 -3.20 -20.57
N THR A 105 6.53 -4.06 -20.58
CA THR A 105 6.89 -4.95 -21.69
C THR A 105 6.96 -6.41 -21.28
N GLN A 106 6.94 -6.71 -19.98
CA GLN A 106 7.00 -8.06 -19.41
C GLN A 106 5.86 -8.31 -18.44
N SER A 107 5.66 -9.56 -18.02
CA SER A 107 4.68 -9.90 -16.98
C SER A 107 4.94 -9.13 -15.69
N VAL A 108 3.87 -8.68 -15.04
CA VAL A 108 3.92 -7.97 -13.77
C VAL A 108 3.75 -8.93 -12.60
N MET A 109 4.33 -8.60 -11.45
CA MET A 109 4.18 -9.39 -10.23
C MET A 109 3.05 -8.77 -9.39
N LEU A 110 1.99 -9.54 -9.17
CA LEU A 110 0.82 -9.12 -8.41
C LEU A 110 0.80 -9.84 -7.05
N PRO A 111 1.16 -9.17 -5.94
CA PRO A 111 1.17 -9.80 -4.62
C PRO A 111 -0.24 -10.28 -4.24
N THR A 112 -0.33 -11.51 -3.72
CA THR A 112 -1.59 -12.07 -3.18
C THR A 112 -1.67 -11.95 -1.66
N MET A 113 -0.60 -11.48 -1.03
CA MET A 113 -0.48 -11.24 0.40
C MET A 113 -0.05 -9.80 0.66
N GLY A 114 -0.78 -9.10 1.52
CA GLY A 114 -0.48 -7.76 1.98
C GLY A 114 0.16 -7.76 3.37
N ALA A 115 0.51 -6.56 3.84
CA ALA A 115 0.96 -6.36 5.21
C ALA A 115 -0.10 -6.83 6.23
N ASP A 116 0.33 -7.07 7.47
CA ASP A 116 -0.55 -7.40 8.60
C ASP A 116 -1.46 -8.63 8.36
N GLY A 117 -1.03 -9.50 7.44
CA GLY A 117 -1.73 -10.74 7.07
C GLY A 117 -3.06 -10.52 6.35
N ALA A 118 -3.21 -9.41 5.61
CA ALA A 118 -4.32 -9.21 4.68
C ALA A 118 -4.11 -10.03 3.40
N THR A 119 -5.18 -10.56 2.81
CA THR A 119 -5.15 -11.23 1.50
C THR A 119 -5.46 -10.24 0.38
N ILE A 120 -4.95 -10.51 -0.83
CA ILE A 120 -5.14 -9.66 -2.00
C ILE A 120 -5.58 -10.50 -3.17
N THR A 121 -6.67 -10.10 -3.82
CA THR A 121 -7.14 -10.67 -5.09
C THR A 121 -7.15 -9.59 -6.16
N TRP A 122 -6.80 -9.96 -7.39
CA TRP A 122 -6.64 -9.02 -8.49
C TRP A 122 -7.69 -9.25 -9.58
N ASN A 123 -8.16 -8.16 -10.16
CA ASN A 123 -9.04 -8.15 -11.33
C ASN A 123 -8.54 -7.16 -12.37
N SER A 124 -8.38 -7.63 -13.60
CA SER A 124 -8.09 -6.81 -14.78
C SER A 124 -9.36 -6.44 -15.52
N ASP A 125 -9.48 -5.19 -15.97
CA ASP A 125 -10.51 -4.79 -16.92
C ASP A 125 -10.26 -5.31 -18.35
N THR A 126 -9.02 -5.66 -18.66
CA THR A 126 -8.58 -6.11 -19.99
C THR A 126 -7.74 -7.39 -19.89
N PRO A 127 -8.35 -8.56 -19.58
CA PRO A 127 -7.63 -9.82 -19.40
C PRO A 127 -6.86 -10.32 -20.63
N SER A 128 -7.18 -9.81 -21.83
CA SER A 128 -6.45 -10.10 -23.06
C SER A 128 -5.08 -9.42 -23.12
N VAL A 129 -4.84 -8.36 -22.34
CA VAL A 129 -3.57 -7.62 -22.27
C VAL A 129 -2.83 -7.90 -20.96
N ILE A 130 -3.50 -7.82 -19.81
CA ILE A 130 -2.95 -8.28 -18.53
C ILE A 130 -3.96 -9.18 -17.86
N ARG A 131 -3.60 -10.44 -17.58
CA ARG A 131 -4.46 -11.38 -16.84
C ARG A 131 -4.43 -11.08 -15.34
N ASN A 132 -5.39 -11.65 -14.59
CA ASN A 132 -5.48 -11.49 -13.13
C ASN A 132 -4.27 -12.06 -12.36
N ASP A 133 -3.44 -12.88 -13.01
CA ASP A 133 -2.19 -13.42 -12.47
C ASP A 133 -0.95 -12.55 -12.82
N GLY A 134 -1.14 -11.46 -13.56
CA GLY A 134 -0.08 -10.55 -13.99
C GLY A 134 0.59 -10.94 -15.31
N THR A 135 0.15 -12.02 -15.98
CA THR A 135 0.67 -12.38 -17.30
C THR A 135 0.32 -11.30 -18.33
N VAL A 136 1.34 -10.75 -18.99
CA VAL A 136 1.18 -9.68 -19.98
C VAL A 136 1.25 -10.23 -21.40
N THR A 137 0.29 -9.83 -22.23
CA THR A 137 0.31 -10.01 -23.69
C THR A 137 0.34 -8.63 -24.34
N ARG A 138 1.46 -8.30 -24.98
CA ARG A 138 1.65 -6.98 -25.61
C ARG A 138 0.80 -6.83 -26.88
N PRO A 139 0.10 -5.70 -27.07
CA PRO A 139 -0.60 -5.40 -28.32
C PRO A 139 0.33 -5.41 -29.54
N ALA A 140 -0.23 -5.68 -30.72
CA ALA A 140 0.52 -5.54 -31.98
C ALA A 140 0.99 -4.09 -32.20
N ASN A 141 2.07 -3.89 -32.97
CA ASN A 141 2.63 -2.56 -33.21
C ASN A 141 1.60 -1.56 -33.80
N SER A 142 0.74 -2.06 -34.68
CA SER A 142 -0.34 -1.31 -35.33
C SER A 142 -1.48 -0.90 -34.40
N ALA A 143 -1.69 -1.64 -33.30
CA ALA A 143 -2.76 -1.36 -32.33
C ALA A 143 -2.41 -0.22 -31.36
N GLY A 144 -1.12 0.13 -31.25
CA GLY A 144 -0.66 1.10 -30.26
C GLY A 144 -0.54 0.54 -28.85
N ASP A 145 -0.10 1.37 -27.92
CA ASP A 145 0.01 1.01 -26.50
C ASP A 145 -1.39 0.81 -25.89
N ALA A 146 -1.51 -0.06 -24.89
CA ALA A 146 -2.75 -0.30 -24.17
C ALA A 146 -2.67 0.23 -22.73
N SER A 147 -3.79 0.73 -22.21
CA SER A 147 -3.95 1.05 -20.78
C SER A 147 -4.89 0.04 -20.15
N VAL A 148 -4.48 -0.56 -19.03
CA VAL A 148 -5.21 -1.62 -18.33
C VAL A 148 -5.41 -1.22 -16.88
N THR A 149 -6.66 -1.31 -16.41
CA THR A 149 -6.99 -1.05 -15.01
C THR A 149 -6.95 -2.34 -14.22
N LEU A 150 -6.00 -2.44 -13.29
CA LEU A 150 -5.92 -3.51 -12.32
C LEU A 150 -6.53 -3.05 -10.99
N THR A 151 -7.55 -3.77 -10.52
CA THR A 151 -8.16 -3.57 -9.21
C THR A 151 -7.68 -4.66 -8.26
N ALA A 152 -6.98 -4.26 -7.20
CA ALA A 152 -6.65 -5.12 -6.08
C ALA A 152 -7.76 -5.00 -5.01
N THR A 153 -8.36 -6.11 -4.64
CA THR A 153 -9.27 -6.24 -3.50
C THR A 153 -8.49 -6.81 -2.33
N ILE A 154 -8.42 -6.06 -1.24
CA ILE A 154 -7.62 -6.35 -0.05
C ILE A 154 -8.57 -6.68 1.09
N THR A 155 -8.37 -7.82 1.74
CA THR A 155 -9.32 -8.34 2.75
C THR A 155 -8.61 -8.83 3.99
N LYS A 156 -9.18 -8.52 5.17
CA LYS A 156 -8.81 -9.09 6.46
C LYS A 156 -10.09 -9.32 7.27
N GLY A 157 -10.34 -10.55 7.69
CA GLY A 157 -11.60 -10.89 8.37
C GLY A 157 -12.80 -10.48 7.51
N ASN A 158 -13.66 -9.60 8.05
CA ASN A 158 -14.82 -9.05 7.34
C ASN A 158 -14.56 -7.68 6.69
N GLU A 159 -13.40 -7.09 6.93
CA GLU A 159 -13.03 -5.78 6.38
C GLU A 159 -12.43 -5.96 4.99
N THR A 160 -12.84 -5.08 4.07
CA THR A 160 -12.33 -5.08 2.70
C THR A 160 -12.13 -3.66 2.17
N THR A 161 -11.12 -3.49 1.32
CA THR A 161 -10.88 -2.24 0.60
C THR A 161 -10.30 -2.54 -0.78
N THR A 162 -10.34 -1.56 -1.68
CA THR A 162 -9.76 -1.71 -3.02
C THR A 162 -8.67 -0.68 -3.29
N LYS A 163 -7.70 -1.06 -4.12
CA LYS A 163 -6.69 -0.16 -4.71
C LYS A 163 -6.65 -0.37 -6.22
N VAL A 164 -6.64 0.73 -6.96
CA VAL A 164 -6.67 0.72 -8.42
C VAL A 164 -5.32 1.17 -8.95
N PHE A 165 -4.84 0.47 -9.98
CA PHE A 165 -3.63 0.77 -10.72
C PHE A 165 -3.98 0.85 -12.20
N VAL A 166 -3.55 1.92 -12.87
CA VAL A 166 -3.68 2.05 -14.33
C VAL A 166 -2.30 1.77 -14.93
N VAL A 167 -2.17 0.62 -15.57
CA VAL A 167 -0.90 0.12 -16.12
C VAL A 167 -0.88 0.32 -17.63
N LYS A 168 0.17 0.95 -18.14
CA LYS A 168 0.39 1.14 -19.58
C LYS A 168 1.30 0.03 -20.12
N VAL A 169 0.76 -0.80 -21.00
CA VAL A 169 1.50 -1.86 -21.71
C VAL A 169 1.93 -1.35 -23.07
N LEU A 170 3.23 -1.40 -23.34
CA LEU A 170 3.78 -0.96 -24.61
C LEU A 170 3.49 -1.99 -25.70
N LYS A 171 3.12 -1.48 -26.87
CA LYS A 171 2.97 -2.28 -28.09
C LYS A 171 4.25 -3.03 -28.44
N GLN A 172 4.14 -4.09 -29.22
CA GLN A 172 5.27 -4.81 -29.78
C GLN A 172 6.15 -3.89 -30.63
N SER A 173 7.45 -4.17 -30.67
CA SER A 173 8.38 -3.47 -31.56
C SER A 173 7.95 -3.67 -33.01
N GLN A 174 8.13 -2.65 -33.83
CA GLN A 174 7.86 -2.75 -35.26
C GLN A 174 8.81 -3.79 -35.87
N THR A 175 8.27 -4.68 -36.70
CA THR A 175 9.06 -5.64 -37.48
C THR A 175 9.53 -5.03 -38.79
N ASP A 176 10.60 -5.58 -39.38
CA ASP A 176 11.10 -5.13 -40.69
C ASP A 176 10.03 -5.23 -41.78
N VAL A 177 9.18 -6.26 -41.73
CA VAL A 177 8.06 -6.44 -42.68
C VAL A 177 7.03 -5.34 -42.53
N GLU A 178 6.67 -4.97 -41.29
CA GLU A 178 5.78 -3.84 -41.04
C GLU A 178 6.42 -2.52 -41.48
N ALA A 179 7.72 -2.34 -41.27
CA ALA A 179 8.45 -1.15 -41.71
C ALA A 179 8.43 -1.01 -43.24
N VAL A 180 8.76 -2.07 -43.99
CA VAL A 180 8.72 -2.08 -45.46
C VAL A 180 7.30 -1.87 -45.98
N THR A 181 6.30 -2.48 -45.33
CA THR A 181 4.89 -2.31 -45.72
C THR A 181 4.42 -0.87 -45.53
N ASN A 182 4.75 -0.27 -44.38
CA ASN A 182 4.43 1.12 -44.11
C ASN A 182 5.14 2.07 -45.09
N ALA A 183 6.42 1.82 -45.39
CA ALA A 183 7.17 2.63 -46.35
C ALA A 183 6.60 2.52 -47.77
N LYS A 184 6.21 1.31 -48.20
CA LYS A 184 5.54 1.11 -49.48
C LYS A 184 4.19 1.83 -49.54
N ALA A 185 3.43 1.83 -48.44
CA ALA A 185 2.12 2.49 -48.38
C ALA A 185 2.24 4.03 -48.37
N ALA A 186 3.31 4.57 -47.77
CA ALA A 186 3.57 6.01 -47.70
C ALA A 186 4.16 6.59 -49.00
N LEU A 187 4.68 5.74 -49.89
CA LEU A 187 5.30 6.18 -51.13
C LEU A 187 4.24 6.66 -52.14
N GLU A 188 4.13 7.98 -52.29
CA GLU A 188 3.25 8.61 -53.27
C GLU A 188 4.06 9.32 -54.38
N ILE A 189 3.48 9.35 -55.59
CA ILE A 189 3.97 10.17 -56.70
C ILE A 189 3.15 11.46 -56.70
N GLY A 190 3.82 12.60 -56.51
CA GLY A 190 3.21 13.91 -56.64
C GLY A 190 3.17 14.35 -58.11
N TYR A 191 2.04 14.95 -58.51
CA TYR A 191 1.84 15.53 -59.83
C TYR A 191 1.71 17.05 -59.71
N ALA A 192 2.25 17.78 -60.68
CA ALA A 192 2.04 19.22 -60.77
C ALA A 192 0.55 19.55 -60.97
N THR A 193 0.13 20.77 -60.63
CA THR A 193 -1.26 21.20 -60.80
C THR A 193 -1.71 21.04 -62.26
N GLY A 194 -2.76 20.22 -62.47
CA GLY A 194 -3.28 19.88 -63.81
C GLY A 194 -2.83 18.52 -64.34
N ASP A 195 -1.79 17.91 -63.75
CA ASP A 195 -1.32 16.57 -64.11
C ASP A 195 -1.97 15.48 -63.26
N SER A 196 -1.92 14.25 -63.75
CA SER A 196 -2.45 13.06 -63.10
C SER A 196 -1.69 11.81 -63.54
N VAL A 197 -1.99 10.68 -62.90
CA VAL A 197 -1.44 9.36 -63.29
C VAL A 197 -1.69 8.99 -64.76
N ASN A 198 -2.72 9.56 -65.40
CA ASN A 198 -3.08 9.26 -66.79
C ASN A 198 -2.64 10.34 -67.79
N ALA A 199 -2.14 11.49 -67.31
CA ALA A 199 -1.75 12.61 -68.16
C ALA A 199 -0.73 13.49 -67.43
N VAL A 200 0.50 13.49 -67.92
CA VAL A 200 1.64 14.21 -67.32
C VAL A 200 2.20 15.18 -68.35
N THR A 201 2.23 16.46 -68.00
CA THR A 201 2.70 17.55 -68.86
C THR A 201 3.88 18.32 -68.24
N GLN A 202 4.17 18.08 -66.97
CA GLN A 202 5.29 18.63 -66.20
C GLN A 202 6.01 17.52 -65.43
N ASP A 203 7.14 17.86 -64.80
CA ASP A 203 7.91 16.88 -64.03
C ASP A 203 7.12 16.38 -62.81
N VAL A 204 7.15 15.06 -62.60
CA VAL A 204 6.60 14.43 -61.40
C VAL A 204 7.54 14.64 -60.22
N THR A 205 6.97 14.84 -59.04
CA THR A 205 7.75 14.93 -57.80
C THR A 205 7.65 13.61 -57.06
N LEU A 206 8.79 12.95 -56.81
CA LEU A 206 8.83 11.79 -55.93
C LEU A 206 8.92 12.27 -54.49
N ALA A 207 8.17 11.63 -53.59
CA ALA A 207 8.34 11.85 -52.16
C ALA A 207 9.81 11.58 -51.77
N SER A 208 10.47 12.55 -51.13
CA SER A 208 11.87 12.43 -50.69
C SER A 208 12.01 11.62 -49.39
N THR A 209 10.90 11.21 -48.80
CA THR A 209 10.81 10.33 -47.64
C THR A 209 9.61 9.39 -47.81
N GLY A 210 9.83 8.10 -47.58
CA GLY A 210 8.81 7.04 -47.49
C GLY A 210 8.98 6.26 -46.22
#